data_AF-A0A8S0Q2G6-F1
#
_entry.id   AF-A0A8S0Q2G6-F1
#
_cell.length_a   1.000
_cell.length_b   1.000
_cell.length_c   1.000
_cell.angle_alpha   90.00
_cell.angle_beta   90.00
_cell.angle_gamma   90.00
#
_symmetry.space_group_name_H-M   'P 1'
#
loop_
_entity.id
_entity.type
_entity.pdbx_description
1 polymer ?
#
loop_
_entity_poly.entity_id
_entity_poly.type
_entity_poly.pdbx_seq_one_letter_code
_entity_poly.pdbx_strand_id
1 'polypeptide(L)'
;MRKLCLRKNLMYEFIRLLAIPYRTMRGVSRCLGRVSRCCSSPNMSSSLRIELVPCLRDNYAYIVHDEDTGTVGVVDPSEAAPIIDVLDRRKWNLNYILNTPSL
;
A
#
# COMPACT_ATOMS: atom_id res chain seq x y z
N MET A 1 -25.00 -39.98 -22.25
CA MET A 1 -25.79 -39.16 -21.31
C MET A 1 -25.25 -37.75 -21.27
N ARG A 2 -25.88 -36.84 -22.02
CA ARG A 2 -25.54 -35.41 -22.07
C ARG A 2 -26.87 -34.65 -22.00
N LYS A 3 -27.18 -34.03 -20.86
CA LYS A 3 -28.24 -33.02 -20.66
C LYS A 3 -28.22 -32.59 -19.18
N LEU A 4 -28.44 -31.29 -18.93
CA LEU A 4 -28.57 -30.59 -17.63
C LEU A 4 -27.30 -29.96 -17.01
N CYS A 5 -26.69 -28.99 -17.69
CA CYS A 5 -26.01 -27.88 -17.00
C CYS A 5 -25.95 -26.61 -17.88
N LEU A 6 -27.10 -26.16 -18.39
CA LEU A 6 -27.16 -24.91 -19.17
C LEU A 6 -28.49 -24.16 -18.98
N ARG A 7 -28.98 -24.09 -17.74
CA ARG A 7 -30.26 -23.42 -17.44
C ARG A 7 -30.27 -22.69 -16.10
N LYS A 8 -29.16 -22.05 -15.74
CA LYS A 8 -29.07 -21.23 -14.51
C LYS A 8 -28.62 -19.77 -14.73
N ASN A 9 -28.10 -19.43 -15.91
CA ASN A 9 -27.64 -18.06 -16.21
C ASN A 9 -28.69 -17.15 -16.88
N LEU A 10 -29.79 -17.67 -17.42
CA LEU A 10 -30.79 -16.83 -18.12
C LEU A 10 -31.76 -16.11 -17.16
N MET A 11 -31.94 -16.62 -15.94
CA MET A 11 -32.91 -16.07 -14.98
C MET A 11 -32.34 -14.95 -14.10
N TYR A 12 -31.01 -14.86 -13.97
CA TYR A 12 -30.35 -13.82 -13.17
C TYR A 12 -30.30 -12.46 -13.88
N GLU A 13 -30.28 -12.43 -15.22
CA GLU A 13 -30.32 -11.19 -16.01
C GLU A 13 -31.72 -10.55 -16.03
N PHE A 14 -32.79 -11.36 -16.04
CA PHE A 14 -34.17 -10.84 -16.07
C PHE A 14 -34.58 -10.14 -14.77
N ILE A 15 -34.07 -10.59 -13.62
CA ILE A 15 -34.37 -9.99 -12.32
C ILE A 15 -33.63 -8.65 -12.14
N ARG A 16 -32.51 -8.44 -12.86
CA ARG A 16 -31.72 -7.20 -12.81
C ARG A 16 -32.33 -6.05 -13.63
N LEU A 17 -33.10 -6.38 -14.66
CA LEU A 17 -33.84 -5.43 -15.50
C LEU A 17 -35.12 -4.89 -14.85
N LEU A 18 -35.74 -5.65 -13.93
CA LEU A 18 -36.97 -5.25 -13.23
C LEU A 18 -36.73 -4.48 -11.93
N ALA A 19 -35.48 -4.44 -11.44
CA ALA A 19 -35.11 -3.79 -10.18
C ALA A 19 -34.68 -2.32 -10.32
N ILE A 20 -34.84 -1.70 -11.49
CA ILE A 20 -34.53 -0.29 -11.73
C ILE A 20 -35.78 0.54 -11.40
N PRO A 21 -35.80 1.37 -10.33
CA PRO A 21 -36.91 2.28 -10.09
C PRO A 21 -36.90 3.37 -11.16
N TYR A 22 -37.89 3.33 -12.04
CA TYR A 22 -38.22 4.40 -12.97
C TYR A 22 -39.03 5.48 -12.21
N ARG A 23 -38.63 6.74 -12.37
CA ARG A 23 -39.26 8.00 -11.89
C ARG A 23 -38.94 8.34 -10.42
N THR A 24 -38.38 9.52 -10.12
CA THR A 24 -39.05 10.81 -10.37
C THR A 24 -38.04 11.97 -10.53
N MET A 25 -38.08 12.62 -11.69
CA MET A 25 -37.64 14.00 -11.85
C MET A 25 -38.68 14.96 -11.24
N ARG A 26 -38.24 15.82 -10.31
CA ARG A 26 -38.62 17.24 -10.10
C ARG A 26 -38.57 17.57 -8.61
N GLY A 27 -37.64 18.45 -8.23
CA GLY A 27 -37.54 19.00 -6.89
C GLY A 27 -36.42 20.04 -6.81
N VAL A 28 -36.78 21.30 -6.99
CA VAL A 28 -35.95 22.49 -6.87
C VAL A 28 -35.35 22.60 -5.46
N SER A 29 -34.03 22.74 -5.35
CA SER A 29 -33.44 23.77 -4.50
C SER A 29 -31.97 23.99 -4.86
N ARG A 30 -31.71 25.17 -5.42
CA ARG A 30 -30.36 25.70 -5.63
C ARG A 30 -29.80 26.12 -4.28
N CYS A 31 -29.20 25.20 -3.55
CA CYS A 31 -28.17 25.56 -2.59
C CYS A 31 -26.82 25.53 -3.31
N LEU A 32 -26.51 26.60 -4.04
CA LEU A 32 -25.15 26.91 -4.51
C LEU A 32 -24.27 27.27 -3.29
N GLY A 33 -24.16 26.34 -2.34
CA GLY A 33 -23.13 26.32 -1.32
C GLY A 33 -21.93 25.63 -1.93
N ARG A 34 -21.03 26.41 -2.51
CA ARG A 34 -19.73 25.96 -2.98
C ARG A 34 -18.89 25.54 -1.77
N VAL A 35 -19.20 24.39 -1.19
CA VAL A 35 -18.28 23.71 -0.26
C VAL A 35 -17.21 23.11 -1.15
N SER A 36 -16.25 23.96 -1.50
CA SER A 36 -14.96 23.52 -1.99
C SER A 36 -14.39 22.60 -0.92
N ARG A 37 -14.52 21.29 -1.13
CA ARG A 37 -13.60 20.31 -0.54
C ARG A 37 -12.24 20.62 -1.13
N CYS A 38 -11.60 21.65 -0.62
CA CYS A 38 -10.16 21.79 -0.68
C CYS A 38 -9.60 21.01 0.50
N CYS A 39 -9.91 19.72 0.57
CA CYS A 39 -8.96 18.76 1.10
C CYS A 39 -7.87 18.72 0.03
N SER A 40 -7.02 19.74 0.02
CA SER A 40 -5.73 19.69 -0.65
C SER A 40 -4.97 18.64 0.13
N SER A 41 -5.18 17.36 -0.19
CA SER A 41 -4.26 16.33 0.27
C SER A 41 -2.94 16.75 -0.36
N PRO A 42 -1.94 17.23 0.39
CA PRO A 42 -0.62 17.28 -0.19
C PRO A 42 -0.36 15.81 -0.53
N ASN A 43 -0.20 15.52 -1.80
CA ASN A 43 0.28 14.21 -2.22
C ASN A 43 1.76 14.21 -1.82
N MET A 44 2.02 14.11 -0.51
CA MET A 44 3.35 13.88 0.02
C MET A 44 3.59 12.40 -0.22
N SER A 45 4.03 12.09 -1.43
CA SER A 45 4.53 10.77 -1.77
C SER A 45 5.79 10.58 -0.96
N SER A 46 5.66 10.07 0.27
CA SER A 46 6.82 9.73 1.06
C SER A 46 7.44 8.46 0.53
N SER A 47 8.70 8.57 0.10
CA SER A 47 9.42 7.45 -0.52
C SER A 47 10.28 6.77 0.53
N LEU A 48 9.89 5.54 0.91
CA LEU A 48 10.69 4.67 1.76
C LEU A 48 11.26 3.52 0.92
N ARG A 49 12.58 3.34 0.96
CA ARG A 49 13.26 2.19 0.36
C ARG A 49 13.66 1.19 1.43
N ILE A 50 13.44 -0.08 1.12
CA ILE A 50 13.83 -1.20 1.97
C ILE A 50 14.83 -2.06 1.19
N GLU A 51 15.99 -2.29 1.78
CA GLU A 51 17.02 -3.19 1.26
C GLU A 51 17.22 -4.35 2.24
N LEU A 52 17.09 -5.58 1.73
CA LEU A 52 17.36 -6.78 2.51
C LEU A 52 18.85 -7.09 2.45
N VAL A 53 19.44 -7.31 3.61
CA VAL A 53 20.85 -7.68 3.73
C VAL A 53 20.94 -9.06 4.39
N PRO A 54 21.34 -10.11 3.66
CA PRO A 54 21.59 -11.41 4.24
C PRO A 54 22.65 -11.31 5.35
N CYS A 55 22.35 -11.91 6.49
CA CYS A 55 23.26 -12.00 7.64
C CYS A 55 23.32 -13.45 8.12
N LEU A 56 24.49 -13.90 8.56
CA LEU A 56 24.71 -15.29 8.98
C LEU A 56 24.19 -16.28 7.92
N ARG A 57 23.42 -17.30 8.34
CA ARG A 57 22.95 -18.38 7.46
C ARG A 57 21.51 -18.20 6.99
N ASP A 58 20.65 -17.71 7.87
CA ASP A 58 19.20 -17.65 7.72
C ASP A 58 18.59 -16.34 8.22
N ASN A 59 19.41 -15.40 8.69
CA ASN A 59 18.96 -14.10 9.16
C ASN A 59 19.03 -13.05 8.05
N TYR A 60 18.16 -12.05 8.16
CA TYR A 60 18.18 -10.88 7.30
C TYR A 60 18.06 -9.64 8.16
N ALA A 61 18.92 -8.67 7.87
CA ALA A 61 18.74 -7.31 8.34
C ALA A 61 17.99 -6.50 7.28
N TYR A 62 17.24 -5.51 7.72
CA TYR A 62 16.53 -4.59 6.82
C TYR A 62 17.12 -3.20 6.96
N ILE A 63 17.67 -2.67 5.87
CA ILE A 63 18.03 -1.25 5.80
C ILE A 63 16.81 -0.49 5.28
N VAL A 64 16.37 0.48 6.05
CA VAL A 64 15.25 1.36 5.73
C VAL A 64 15.82 2.75 5.45
N HIS A 65 15.63 3.25 4.24
CA HIS A 65 16.06 4.58 3.82
C HIS A 65 14.83 5.42 3.47
N ASP A 66 14.60 6.47 4.25
CA ASP A 66 13.63 7.51 3.93
C ASP A 66 14.26 8.49 2.95
N GLU A 67 13.80 8.49 1.70
CA GLU A 67 14.39 9.31 0.64
C GLU A 67 14.10 10.80 0.80
N ASP A 68 13.05 11.15 1.54
CA ASP A 68 12.67 12.56 1.71
C ASP A 68 13.59 13.25 2.71
N THR A 69 13.98 12.53 3.77
CA THR A 69 14.84 13.06 4.84
C THR A 69 16.30 12.61 4.73
N GLY A 70 16.58 11.57 3.94
CA GLY A 70 17.87 10.88 3.90
C GLY A 70 18.15 10.04 5.14
N THR A 71 17.15 9.82 6.01
CA THR A 71 17.31 9.06 7.24
C THR A 71 17.45 7.58 6.94
N VAL A 72 18.44 6.93 7.57
CA VAL A 72 18.72 5.51 7.41
C VAL A 72 18.60 4.79 8.75
N GLY A 73 17.77 3.77 8.80
CA GLY A 73 17.68 2.82 9.91
C GLY A 73 18.09 1.42 9.47
N VAL A 74 18.60 0.62 10.41
CA VAL A 74 18.77 -0.83 10.21
C VAL A 74 17.97 -1.60 11.25
N VAL A 75 17.28 -2.65 10.82
CA VAL A 75 16.54 -3.56 11.69
C VAL A 75 17.30 -4.89 11.79
N ASP A 76 17.51 -5.37 13.01
CA ASP A 76 18.13 -6.64 13.36
C ASP A 76 19.46 -6.96 12.64
N PRO A 77 20.47 -6.08 12.71
CA PRO A 77 21.80 -6.39 12.18
C PRO A 77 22.46 -7.50 13.00
N SER A 78 22.41 -8.76 12.52
CA SER A 78 23.11 -9.88 13.16
C SER A 78 24.63 -9.81 12.99
N GLU A 79 25.10 -9.18 11.91
CA GLU A 79 26.52 -8.95 11.62
C GLU A 79 26.73 -7.53 11.12
N ALA A 80 27.81 -6.85 11.55
CA ALA A 80 28.06 -5.46 11.16
C ALA A 80 28.62 -5.32 9.75
N ALA A 81 29.53 -6.21 9.34
CA ALA A 81 30.24 -6.14 8.06
C ALA A 81 29.30 -6.00 6.84
N PRO A 82 28.27 -6.86 6.64
CA PRO A 82 27.41 -6.75 5.46
C PRO A 82 26.58 -5.46 5.44
N ILE A 83 26.28 -4.89 6.60
CA ILE A 83 25.53 -3.62 6.73
C ILE A 83 26.43 -2.45 6.35
N ILE A 84 27.63 -2.39 6.93
CA ILE A 84 28.63 -1.34 6.63
C ILE A 84 28.93 -1.32 5.12
N ASP A 85 29.13 -2.50 4.54
CA ASP A 85 29.34 -2.68 3.11
C ASP A 85 28.24 -2.05 2.24
N VAL A 86 26.96 -2.24 2.60
CA VAL A 86 25.84 -1.63 1.88
C VAL A 86 25.80 -0.12 2.08
N LEU A 87 25.98 0.35 3.32
CA LEU A 87 25.99 1.77 3.64
C LEU A 87 27.10 2.52 2.89
N ASP A 88 28.31 1.96 2.84
CA ASP A 88 29.46 2.53 2.13
C ASP A 88 29.21 2.56 0.61
N ARG A 89 28.70 1.47 0.03
CA ARG A 89 28.35 1.41 -1.39
C ARG A 89 27.30 2.46 -1.77
N ARG A 90 26.33 2.71 -0.89
CA ARG A 90 25.26 3.68 -1.08
C ARG A 90 25.64 5.11 -0.65
N LYS A 91 26.76 5.28 0.04
CA LYS A 91 27.19 6.53 0.70
C LYS A 91 26.13 7.05 1.68
N TRP A 92 25.55 6.13 2.44
CA TRP A 92 24.53 6.39 3.45
C TRP A 92 25.14 6.45 4.85
N ASN A 93 24.65 7.37 5.68
CA ASN A 93 25.01 7.45 7.10
C ASN A 93 23.91 6.81 7.93
N LEU A 94 24.26 5.89 8.82
CA LEU A 94 23.30 5.22 9.69
C LEU A 94 22.84 6.15 10.81
N ASN A 95 21.53 6.30 10.98
CA ASN A 95 20.93 7.10 12.05
C ASN A 95 20.39 6.24 13.20
N TYR A 96 19.79 5.09 12.88
CA TYR A 96 19.06 4.28 13.85
C TYR A 96 19.36 2.79 13.71
N ILE A 97 19.36 2.10 14.84
CA ILE A 97 19.38 0.64 14.92
C ILE A 97 18.15 0.21 15.71
N LEU A 98 17.36 -0.69 15.14
CA LEU A 98 16.18 -1.27 15.76
C LEU A 98 16.40 -2.77 15.94
N ASN A 99 16.34 -3.24 17.19
CA ASN A 99 16.40 -4.66 17.49
C ASN A 99 15.01 -5.18 17.85
N THR A 100 14.66 -6.35 17.34
CA THR A 100 13.47 -7.10 17.75
C THR A 100 13.83 -8.06 18.89
N PRO A 101 12.84 -8.43 19.74
CA PRO A 101 13.09 -9.34 20.84
C PRO A 101 13.56 -10.72 20.35
N SER A 102 14.64 -11.23 20.93
CA SER A 102 15.01 -12.64 20.79
C SER A 102 14.12 -13.47 21.71
N LEU A 103 13.39 -14.44 21.15
CA LEU A 103 12.59 -15.42 21.91
C LEU A 103 13.46 -16.46 22.60
#